data_AF-A0A6N8I3J3-F1
#
_entry.id   AF-A0A6N8I3J3-F1
#
_cell.length_a   1.000
_cell.length_b   1.000
_cell.length_c   1.000
_cell.angle_alpha   90.00
_cell.angle_beta   90.00
_cell.angle_gamma   90.00
#
_symmetry.space_group_name_H-M   'P 1'
#
loop_
_entity.id
_entity.type
_entity.pdbx_description
1 polymer ?
#
loop_
_entity_poly.entity_id
_entity_poly.type
_entity_poly.pdbx_seq_one_letter_code
_entity_poly.pdbx_strand_id
1 'polypeptide(L)'
;MRKEKMFAMRMSLPDYERIRRKAEQAGMSMTGFLTSSALGKSIVVVDGLDKTTAELKAIGRNLNQITTLCNMGKIRCPDLNEVQQGFGAVFDSLYGLMDRG
;
A
#
# COMPACT_ATOMS: atom_id res chain seq x y z
N MET A 1 -19.97 -2.34 -9.30
CA MET A 1 -21.01 -3.27 -8.82
C MET A 1 -22.14 -2.46 -8.20
N ARG A 2 -23.40 -2.65 -8.63
CA ARG A 2 -24.55 -1.88 -8.12
C ARG A 2 -24.98 -2.46 -6.77
N LYS A 3 -25.17 -1.63 -5.74
CA LYS A 3 -25.73 -2.04 -4.43
C LYS A 3 -27.24 -1.91 -4.49
N GLU A 4 -27.97 -3.02 -4.37
CA GLU A 4 -29.43 -3.06 -4.58
C GLU A 4 -30.24 -3.35 -3.31
N LYS A 5 -29.60 -3.86 -2.25
CA LYS A 5 -30.25 -4.26 -1.00
C LYS A 5 -29.85 -3.33 0.14
N MET A 6 -30.84 -2.84 0.89
CA MET A 6 -30.64 -2.06 2.10
C MET A 6 -30.61 -2.97 3.31
N PHE A 7 -29.68 -2.71 4.24
CA PHE A 7 -29.58 -3.40 5.52
C PHE A 7 -29.66 -2.37 6.65
N ALA A 8 -30.79 -2.35 7.36
CA ALA A 8 -31.01 -1.44 8.48
C ALA A 8 -30.77 -2.19 9.80
N MET A 9 -29.92 -1.63 10.67
CA MET A 9 -29.64 -2.20 11.98
C MET A 9 -29.64 -1.10 13.04
N ARG A 10 -30.07 -1.44 14.26
CA ARG A 10 -29.96 -0.57 15.44
C ARG A 10 -28.73 -0.97 16.22
N MET A 11 -28.04 0.02 16.78
CA MET A 11 -26.88 -0.19 17.63
C MET A 11 -26.85 0.88 18.72
N SER A 12 -26.15 0.60 19.82
CA SER A 12 -25.89 1.59 20.85
C SER A 12 -25.01 2.72 20.30
N LEU A 13 -25.14 3.94 20.83
CA LEU A 13 -24.28 5.05 20.43
C LEU A 13 -22.78 4.75 20.63
N PRO A 14 -22.34 4.13 21.75
CA PRO A 14 -20.94 3.73 21.92
C PRO A 14 -20.44 2.77 20.83
N ASP A 15 -21.25 1.77 20.45
CA ASP A 15 -20.87 0.82 19.41
C ASP A 15 -20.77 1.48 18.04
N TYR A 16 -21.74 2.36 17.73
CA TYR A 16 -21.73 3.14 16.48
C TYR A 16 -20.43 3.94 16.33
N GLU A 17 -20.05 4.70 17.35
CA GLU A 17 -18.83 5.51 17.34
C GLU A 17 -17.58 4.65 17.22
N ARG A 18 -17.55 3.48 17.88
CA ARG A 18 -16.42 2.57 17.81
C ARG A 18 -16.26 1.97 16.40
N ILE A 19 -17.35 1.56 15.77
CA ILE A 19 -17.33 1.02 14.40
C ILE A 19 -16.98 2.13 13.42
N ARG A 20 -17.51 3.33 13.60
CA ARG A 20 -17.20 4.50 12.77
C ARG A 20 -15.72 4.80 12.75
N ARG A 21 -15.09 4.90 13.93
CA ARG A 21 -13.64 5.15 14.02
C ARG A 21 -12.82 4.06 13.34
N LYS A 22 -13.22 2.79 13.48
CA LYS A 22 -12.55 1.68 12.79
C LYS A 22 -12.69 1.78 11.27
N ALA A 23 -13.86 2.17 10.78
CA ALA A 23 -14.09 2.40 9.34
C ALA A 23 -13.25 3.57 8.82
N GLU A 24 -13.17 4.67 9.58
CA GLU A 24 -12.32 5.84 9.26
C GLU A 24 -10.83 5.47 9.25
N GLN A 25 -10.34 4.73 10.25
CA GLN A 25 -8.98 4.19 10.29
C GLN A 25 -8.68 3.25 9.11
N ALA A 26 -9.68 2.50 8.64
CA ALA A 26 -9.58 1.65 7.47
C ALA A 26 -9.67 2.41 6.13
N GLY A 27 -9.94 3.72 6.14
CA GLY A 27 -10.21 4.49 4.92
C GLY A 27 -11.46 4.02 4.16
N MET A 28 -12.40 3.36 4.84
CA MET A 28 -13.58 2.77 4.23
C MET A 28 -14.87 3.49 4.65
N SER A 29 -15.86 3.50 3.75
CA SER A 29 -17.23 3.84 4.15
C SER A 29 -17.75 2.85 5.21
N MET A 30 -18.65 3.30 6.10
CA MET A 30 -19.27 2.45 7.13
C MET A 30 -19.83 1.14 6.55
N THR A 31 -20.58 1.23 5.44
CA THR A 31 -21.11 0.04 4.75
C THR A 31 -20.01 -0.86 4.22
N GLY A 32 -18.97 -0.29 3.61
CA GLY A 32 -17.83 -1.07 3.09
C GLY A 32 -17.07 -1.80 4.19
N PHE A 33 -16.82 -1.12 5.31
CA PHE A 33 -16.16 -1.69 6.49
C PHE A 33 -16.99 -2.84 7.09
N LEU A 34 -18.29 -2.63 7.31
CA LEU A 34 -19.19 -3.65 7.85
C LEU A 34 -19.33 -4.85 6.91
N THR A 35 -19.51 -4.63 5.60
CA THR A 35 -19.58 -5.72 4.62
C THR A 35 -18.27 -6.52 4.61
N SER A 36 -17.12 -5.86 4.61
CA SER A 36 -15.82 -6.56 4.58
C SER A 36 -15.59 -7.34 5.87
N SER A 37 -15.87 -6.72 7.02
CA SER A 37 -15.78 -7.36 8.34
C SER A 37 -16.70 -8.58 8.46
N ALA A 38 -17.96 -8.47 8.00
CA ALA A 38 -18.94 -9.55 8.08
C ALA A 38 -18.65 -10.71 7.12
N LEU A 39 -17.95 -10.45 6.01
CA LEU A 39 -17.52 -11.46 5.05
C LEU A 39 -16.16 -12.08 5.39
N GLY A 40 -15.54 -11.70 6.52
CA GLY A 40 -14.22 -12.19 6.91
C GLY A 40 -13.09 -11.75 5.97
N LYS A 41 -13.29 -10.69 5.18
CA LYS A 41 -12.25 -10.15 4.31
C LYS A 41 -11.19 -9.47 5.16
N SER A 42 -9.92 -9.74 4.89
CA SER A 42 -8.82 -9.05 5.55
C SER A 42 -8.87 -7.54 5.25
N ILE A 43 -8.85 -6.71 6.30
CA ILE A 43 -8.79 -5.26 6.18
C ILE A 43 -7.38 -4.84 6.59
N VAL A 44 -6.50 -4.72 5.61
CA VAL A 44 -5.10 -4.31 5.80
C VAL A 44 -4.96 -2.84 5.48
N VAL A 45 -4.57 -2.03 6.47
CA VAL A 45 -4.22 -0.62 6.29
C VAL A 45 -2.70 -0.51 6.34
N VAL A 46 -2.10 -0.01 5.28
CA VAL A 46 -0.65 0.20 5.20
C VAL A 46 -0.38 1.70 5.15
N ASP A 47 0.00 2.26 6.30
CA ASP A 47 0.40 3.65 6.42
C ASP A 47 1.89 3.82 6.06
N GLY A 48 2.25 4.97 5.48
CA GLY A 48 3.66 5.34 5.20
C GLY A 48 4.21 4.87 3.85
N LEU A 49 3.40 4.19 3.03
CA LEU A 49 3.76 3.76 1.67
C LEU A 49 4.08 4.95 0.74
N ASP A 50 3.51 6.12 1.01
CA ASP A 50 3.77 7.37 0.32
C ASP A 50 5.24 7.81 0.43
N LYS A 51 5.82 7.72 1.64
CA LYS A 51 7.24 8.03 1.88
C LYS A 51 8.16 7.04 1.19
N THR A 52 7.88 5.74 1.34
CA THR A 52 8.62 4.68 0.64
C THR A 52 8.55 4.87 -0.88
N THR A 53 7.39 5.25 -1.42
CA THR A 53 7.23 5.55 -2.85
C THR A 53 8.07 6.76 -3.29
N ALA A 54 8.14 7.81 -2.45
CA ALA A 54 8.96 8.98 -2.73
C ALA A 54 10.47 8.63 -2.78
N GLU A 55 10.93 7.80 -1.85
CA GLU A 55 12.31 7.30 -1.81
C GLU A 55 12.62 6.40 -3.02
N LEU A 56 11.76 5.45 -3.36
CA LEU A 56 11.92 4.60 -4.55
C LEU A 56 12.01 5.43 -5.83
N LYS A 57 11.19 6.49 -5.96
CA LYS A 57 11.28 7.43 -7.08
C LYS A 57 12.63 8.17 -7.09
N ALA A 58 13.16 8.54 -5.93
CA ALA A 58 14.48 9.18 -5.84
C ALA A 58 15.60 8.24 -6.29
N ILE A 59 15.56 6.97 -5.86
CA ILE A 59 16.54 5.97 -6.30
C ILE A 59 16.44 5.73 -7.81
N GLY A 60 15.23 5.62 -8.36
CA GLY A 60 15.03 5.49 -9.81
C GLY A 60 15.57 6.68 -10.61
N ARG A 61 15.43 7.91 -10.09
CA ARG A 61 16.04 9.10 -10.71
C ARG A 61 17.56 9.02 -10.71
N ASN A 62 18.17 8.60 -9.60
CA ASN A 62 19.62 8.45 -9.49
C ASN A 62 20.14 7.37 -10.45
N LEU A 63 19.44 6.23 -10.55
CA LEU A 63 19.76 5.17 -11.51
C LEU A 63 19.71 5.67 -12.96
N ASN A 64 18.67 6.43 -13.32
CA ASN A 64 18.57 7.03 -14.66
C ASN A 64 19.74 7.98 -14.97
N GLN A 65 20.17 8.77 -13.98
CA GLN A 65 21.33 9.66 -14.14
C GLN A 65 22.62 8.86 -14.34
N ILE A 66 22.86 7.84 -13.53
CA ILE A 66 24.04 6.96 -13.65
C ILE A 66 24.05 6.31 -15.04
N THR A 67 22.94 5.71 -15.48
CA THR A 67 22.82 5.08 -16.81
C THR A 67 23.08 6.08 -17.93
N THR A 68 22.57 7.31 -17.81
CA THR A 68 22.81 8.36 -18.80
C THR A 68 24.30 8.72 -18.88
N LEU A 69 24.97 8.89 -17.74
CA LEU A 69 26.41 9.18 -17.69
C LEU A 69 27.25 8.02 -18.26
N CYS A 70 26.84 6.77 -18.01
CA CYS A 70 27.49 5.59 -18.59
C CYS A 70 27.35 5.55 -20.11
N ASN A 71 26.14 5.78 -20.61
CA ASN A 71 25.86 5.80 -22.06
C ASN A 71 26.59 6.94 -22.77
N MET A 72 26.82 8.06 -22.08
CA MET A 72 27.66 9.16 -22.57
C MET A 72 29.17 8.87 -22.49
N GLY A 73 29.58 7.72 -21.94
CA GLY A 73 30.99 7.38 -21.72
C GLY A 73 31.69 8.22 -20.66
N LYS A 74 30.95 9.00 -19.86
CA LYS A 74 31.51 9.89 -18.83
C LYS A 74 31.97 9.13 -17.58
N ILE A 75 31.33 8.00 -17.31
CA ILE A 75 31.68 7.10 -16.21
C ILE A 75 31.65 5.66 -16.69
N ARG A 76 32.37 4.77 -16.00
CA ARG A 76 32.17 3.33 -16.11
C ARG A 76 30.96 2.95 -15.28
N CYS A 77 30.12 2.05 -15.80
CA CYS A 77 28.96 1.56 -15.06
C CYS A 77 29.37 0.97 -13.71
N PRO A 78 28.87 1.49 -12.58
CA PRO A 78 29.13 0.93 -11.27
C PRO A 78 28.40 -0.41 -11.11
N ASP A 79 28.84 -1.23 -10.17
CA ASP A 79 28.07 -2.40 -9.77
C ASP A 79 26.78 -1.94 -9.06
N LEU A 80 25.64 -2.47 -9.49
CA LEU A 80 24.31 -2.15 -8.98
C LEU A 80 23.62 -3.37 -8.34
N ASN A 81 24.34 -4.48 -8.13
CA ASN A 81 23.78 -5.72 -7.58
C ASN A 81 23.11 -5.51 -6.21
N GLU A 82 23.75 -4.78 -5.30
CA GLU A 82 23.17 -4.48 -3.97
C GLU A 82 21.87 -3.68 -4.07
N VAL A 83 21.83 -2.69 -4.98
CA VAL A 83 20.62 -1.88 -5.21
C VAL A 83 19.49 -2.73 -5.77
N GLN A 84 19.79 -3.62 -6.73
CA GLN A 84 18.82 -4.55 -7.29
C GLN A 84 18.26 -5.49 -6.23
N GLN A 85 19.12 -6.08 -5.39
CA GLN A 85 18.70 -6.97 -4.30
C GLN A 85 17.83 -6.24 -3.28
N GLY A 86 18.21 -5.01 -2.90
CA GLY A 86 17.42 -4.19 -1.99
C GLY A 86 16.02 -3.88 -2.55
N PHE A 87 15.92 -3.56 -3.84
CA PHE A 87 14.62 -3.39 -4.51
C PHE A 87 13.78 -4.67 -4.49
N GLY A 88 14.40 -5.81 -4.80
CA GLY A 88 13.73 -7.13 -4.76
C GLY A 88 13.13 -7.42 -3.38
N ALA A 89 13.92 -7.23 -2.32
CA ALA A 89 13.48 -7.47 -0.95
C ALA A 89 12.28 -6.58 -0.52
N VAL A 90 12.25 -5.31 -0.96
CA VAL A 90 11.11 -4.41 -0.73
C VAL A 90 9.87 -4.91 -1.47
N PHE A 91 10.01 -5.31 -2.74
CA PHE A 91 8.90 -5.85 -3.52
C PHE A 91 8.35 -7.14 -2.91
N ASP A 92 9.22 -8.09 -2.53
CA ASP A 92 8.81 -9.35 -1.89
C ASP A 92 8.06 -9.10 -0.58
N SER A 93 8.50 -8.13 0.21
CA SER A 93 7.83 -7.73 1.45
C SER A 93 6.43 -7.16 1.19
N LEU A 94 6.27 -6.33 0.15
CA LEU A 94 4.97 -5.77 -0.23
C LEU A 94 4.02 -6.84 -0.78
N TYR A 95 4.51 -7.74 -1.63
CA TYR A 95 3.73 -8.86 -2.15
C TYR A 95 3.29 -9.82 -1.03
N GLY A 96 4.18 -10.11 -0.08
CA GLY A 96 3.85 -10.94 1.08
C GLY A 96 2.78 -10.35 2.00
N LEU A 97 2.60 -9.02 2.01
CA LEU A 97 1.49 -8.37 2.72
C LEU A 97 0.16 -8.45 1.94
N MET A 98 0.23 -8.55 0.62
CA MET A 98 -0.96 -8.61 -0.25
C MET A 98 -1.54 -10.03 -0.35
N ASP A 99 -0.70 -11.08 -0.33
CA ASP A 99 -1.12 -12.48 -0.44
C ASP A 99 -1.70 -13.08 0.85
N ARG A 100 -1.60 -12.38 1.99
CA ARG A 100 -2.19 -12.80 3.28
C ARG A 100 -3.62 -12.29 3.48
N GLY A 101 -4.27 -11.83 2.40
CA GLY A 101 -5.59 -11.17 2.39
C GLY A 101 -6.75 -12.06 2.01
#